data_AF-A0A1X6X5X7-F1
#
_entry.id   AF-A0A1X6X5X7-F1
#
_cell.length_a   1.000
_cell.length_b   1.000
_cell.length_c   1.000
_cell.angle_alpha   90.00
_cell.angle_beta   90.00
_cell.angle_gamma   90.00
#
_symmetry.space_group_name_H-M   'P 1'
#
loop_
_entity.id
_entity.type
_entity.pdbx_description
1 polymer ?
#
loop_
_entity_poly.entity_id
_entity_poly.type
_entity_poly.pdbx_seq_one_letter_code
_entity_poly.pdbx_strand_id
1 'polypeptide(L)'
;MTDHEEAIFPPVALAVREELTFPAWATRGCEALALDERDADAYVDIMERGADRCRLLGYADAVQGGIAELATEATGRPAADVDSWRLLLQICSEDAAQMMWGDVGFLYVVMPEDAMRAHRWEDAWLVMECS
;
A
#
# COMPACT_ATOMS: atom_id res chain seq x y z
N MET A 1 11.39 -12.54 -30.26
CA MET A 1 11.85 -11.20 -29.90
C MET A 1 10.59 -10.43 -29.59
N THR A 2 10.17 -10.48 -28.33
CA THR A 2 8.93 -9.85 -27.88
C THR A 2 9.22 -8.37 -27.80
N ASP A 3 8.50 -7.55 -28.58
CA ASP A 3 8.49 -6.11 -28.40
C ASP A 3 8.04 -5.84 -26.95
N HIS A 4 8.96 -5.38 -26.12
CA HIS A 4 8.60 -4.74 -24.86
C HIS A 4 8.17 -3.34 -25.25
N GLU A 5 6.86 -3.14 -25.40
CA GLU A 5 6.30 -1.80 -25.54
C GLU A 5 6.65 -1.04 -24.24
N GLU A 6 7.53 -0.03 -24.36
CA GLU A 6 7.85 0.82 -23.22
C GLU A 6 6.57 1.57 -22.83
N ALA A 7 5.97 1.16 -21.72
CA ALA A 7 4.85 1.88 -21.13
C ALA A 7 5.38 3.20 -20.54
N ILE A 8 5.35 4.25 -21.34
CA ILE A 8 5.68 5.61 -20.92
C ILE A 8 4.38 6.32 -20.54
N PHE A 9 4.21 6.56 -19.25
CA PHE A 9 3.07 7.33 -18.75
C PHE A 9 3.31 8.83 -18.90
N PRO A 10 2.30 9.62 -19.33
CA PRO A 10 2.43 11.07 -19.37
C PRO A 10 2.68 11.64 -17.96
N PRO A 11 3.53 12.68 -17.85
CA PRO A 11 3.75 13.34 -16.58
C PRO A 11 2.50 14.11 -16.15
N VAL A 12 2.15 14.00 -14.86
CA VAL A 12 1.07 14.78 -14.23
C VAL A 12 1.62 15.64 -13.10
N ALA A 13 0.97 16.77 -12.84
CA ALA A 13 1.34 17.62 -11.71
C ALA A 13 0.98 16.96 -10.39
N LEU A 14 1.92 16.94 -9.44
CA LEU A 14 1.69 16.38 -8.11
C LEU A 14 1.27 17.48 -7.13
N ALA A 15 0.24 17.18 -6.31
CA ALA A 15 -0.15 17.99 -5.18
C ALA A 15 0.03 17.17 -3.90
N VAL A 16 1.12 17.45 -3.16
CA VAL A 16 1.43 16.72 -1.92
C VAL A 16 0.68 17.34 -0.76
N ARG A 17 0.10 16.50 0.09
CA ARG A 17 -0.59 16.89 1.32
C ARG A 17 -0.22 15.91 2.42
N GLU A 18 -0.24 16.40 3.66
CA GLU A 18 -0.16 15.53 4.84
C GLU A 18 -1.54 14.92 5.09
N GLU A 19 -1.57 13.63 5.39
CA GLU A 19 -2.78 12.87 5.66
C GLU A 19 -2.51 11.90 6.81
N LEU A 20 -3.49 11.75 7.70
CA LEU A 20 -3.49 10.65 8.66
C LEU A 20 -3.98 9.39 7.95
N THR A 21 -3.12 8.40 7.86
CA THR A 21 -3.46 7.08 7.35
C THR A 21 -3.77 6.14 8.51
N PHE A 22 -4.64 5.16 8.28
CA PHE A 22 -5.13 4.26 9.31
C PHE A 22 -4.65 2.82 9.08
N PRO A 23 -4.32 2.08 10.16
CA PRO A 23 -3.90 0.69 10.06
C PRO A 23 -4.96 -0.24 9.45
N ALA A 24 -4.54 -1.32 8.78
CA ALA A 24 -5.51 -2.35 8.41
C ALA A 24 -6.09 -3.05 9.66
N TRP A 25 -7.33 -3.53 9.57
CA TRP A 25 -8.10 -4.08 10.70
C TRP A 25 -7.37 -5.18 11.50
N ALA A 26 -6.59 -6.03 10.83
CA ALA A 26 -5.87 -7.16 11.42
C ALA A 26 -4.41 -6.83 11.83
N THR A 27 -4.11 -5.57 12.15
CA THR A 27 -2.77 -5.13 12.59
C THR A 27 -2.75 -4.74 14.06
N ARG A 28 -1.59 -4.81 14.73
CA ARG A 28 -1.50 -4.31 16.12
C ARG A 28 -1.76 -2.81 16.20
N GLY A 29 -1.49 -2.08 15.11
CA GLY A 29 -1.85 -0.67 14.99
C GLY A 29 -3.36 -0.44 15.18
N CYS A 30 -4.20 -1.28 14.60
CA CYS A 30 -5.66 -1.19 14.77
C CYS A 30 -6.09 -1.64 16.18
N GLU A 31 -5.50 -2.71 16.71
CA GLU A 31 -5.77 -3.17 18.08
C GLU A 31 -5.46 -2.07 19.13
N ALA A 32 -4.38 -1.31 18.91
CA ALA A 32 -3.96 -0.24 19.80
C ALA A 32 -4.92 0.96 19.81
N LEU A 33 -5.81 1.09 18.82
CA LEU A 33 -6.84 2.13 18.80
C LEU A 33 -7.95 1.85 19.83
N ALA A 34 -8.09 0.61 20.30
CA ALA A 34 -9.08 0.19 21.29
C ALA A 34 -10.50 0.67 20.95
N LEU A 35 -10.90 0.50 19.68
CA LEU A 35 -12.18 0.96 19.14
C LEU A 35 -13.36 0.30 19.85
N ASP A 36 -14.34 1.11 20.25
CA ASP A 36 -15.66 0.60 20.67
C ASP A 36 -16.54 0.31 19.43
N GLU A 37 -17.77 -0.21 19.64
CA GLU A 37 -18.66 -0.55 18.52
C GLU A 37 -18.97 0.65 17.61
N ARG A 38 -19.11 1.86 18.18
CA ARG A 38 -19.41 3.07 17.41
C ARG A 38 -18.20 3.51 16.61
N ASP A 39 -17.02 3.48 17.22
CA ASP A 39 -15.78 3.88 16.57
C ASP A 39 -15.33 2.85 15.52
N ALA A 40 -15.66 1.57 15.70
CA ALA A 40 -15.42 0.51 14.72
C ALA A 40 -16.20 0.74 13.41
N ASP A 41 -17.49 1.09 13.49
CA ASP A 41 -18.28 1.41 12.29
C ASP A 41 -17.70 2.63 11.56
N ALA A 42 -17.35 3.69 12.30
CA ALA A 42 -16.71 4.87 11.73
C ALA A 42 -15.35 4.56 11.10
N TYR A 43 -14.61 3.60 11.67
CA TYR A 43 -13.32 3.15 11.15
C TYR A 43 -13.46 2.44 9.80
N VAL A 44 -14.41 1.52 9.67
CA VAL A 44 -14.71 0.83 8.41
C VAL A 44 -15.07 1.84 7.33
N ASP A 45 -15.96 2.78 7.66
CA ASP A 45 -16.35 3.87 6.77
C ASP A 45 -15.16 4.71 6.27
N ILE A 46 -14.12 4.89 7.09
CA ILE A 46 -12.90 5.62 6.71
C ILE A 46 -12.04 4.76 5.77
N MET A 47 -11.87 3.48 6.08
CA MET A 47 -11.05 2.56 5.28
C MET A 47 -11.61 2.36 3.86
N GLU A 48 -12.93 2.32 3.70
CA GLU A 48 -13.57 2.13 2.39
C GLU A 48 -13.48 3.37 1.47
N ARG A 49 -13.16 4.56 2.01
CA ARG A 49 -13.09 5.82 1.24
C ARG A 49 -11.76 6.04 0.51
N GLY A 50 -10.85 5.06 0.53
CA GLY A 50 -9.43 5.21 0.14
C GLY A 50 -9.06 4.80 -1.30
N ALA A 51 -10.01 4.39 -2.14
CA ALA A 51 -9.74 3.62 -3.35
C ALA A 51 -9.06 4.36 -4.54
N ASP A 52 -8.54 5.58 -4.37
CA ASP A 52 -8.04 6.41 -5.47
C ASP A 52 -6.73 7.18 -5.16
N ARG A 53 -6.01 6.83 -4.09
CA ARG A 53 -4.90 7.68 -3.60
C ARG A 53 -3.53 7.09 -3.81
N CYS A 54 -2.65 7.95 -4.30
CA CYS A 54 -1.22 7.71 -4.33
C CYS A 54 -0.61 8.29 -3.04
N ARG A 55 0.22 7.54 -2.33
CA ARG A 55 0.72 7.90 -0.99
C ARG A 55 2.20 7.60 -0.81
N LEU A 56 2.87 8.40 0.01
CA LEU A 56 4.24 8.17 0.46
C LEU A 56 4.20 7.85 1.97
N LEU A 57 4.77 6.70 2.36
CA LEU A 57 4.76 6.20 3.75
C LEU A 57 3.32 6.02 4.31
N GLY A 58 3.22 5.82 5.64
CA GLY A 58 1.97 5.59 6.34
C GLY A 58 1.46 4.15 6.20
N TYR A 59 0.15 3.99 6.32
CA TYR A 59 -0.55 2.73 6.07
C TYR A 59 -1.12 2.69 4.66
N ALA A 60 -1.03 1.52 4.03
CA ALA A 60 -1.56 1.27 2.70
C ALA A 60 -3.08 1.10 2.72
N ASP A 61 -3.72 1.48 1.62
CA ASP A 61 -5.13 1.16 1.35
C ASP A 61 -5.23 -0.25 0.74
N ALA A 62 -4.84 -1.26 1.53
CA ALA A 62 -4.77 -2.63 1.03
C ALA A 62 -6.17 -3.21 0.74
N VAL A 63 -6.33 -3.86 -0.41
CA VAL A 63 -7.62 -4.28 -0.97
C VAL A 63 -7.98 -5.72 -0.58
N GLN A 64 -7.00 -6.63 -0.60
CA GLN A 64 -7.22 -8.08 -0.41
C GLN A 64 -6.44 -8.66 0.78
N GLY A 65 -5.97 -7.82 1.72
CA GLY A 65 -5.24 -8.26 2.90
C GLY A 65 -4.45 -7.14 3.55
N GLY A 66 -3.41 -7.49 4.31
CA GLY A 66 -2.42 -6.52 4.80
C GLY A 66 -1.13 -6.55 3.97
N ILE A 67 -0.36 -5.45 3.96
CA ILE A 67 0.91 -5.39 3.20
C ILE A 67 1.94 -6.48 3.57
N ALA A 68 1.91 -6.96 4.81
CA ALA A 68 2.79 -8.04 5.26
C ALA A 68 2.43 -9.39 4.63
N GLU A 69 1.15 -9.64 4.40
CA GLU A 69 0.65 -10.84 3.72
C GLU A 69 1.02 -10.79 2.24
N LEU A 70 0.73 -9.66 1.58
CA LEU A 70 1.12 -9.43 0.18
C LEU A 70 2.62 -9.56 -0.05
N ALA A 71 3.43 -8.99 0.84
CA ALA A 71 4.87 -9.13 0.79
C ALA A 71 5.29 -10.60 0.97
N THR A 72 4.68 -11.32 1.92
CA THR A 72 4.97 -12.74 2.14
C THR A 72 4.69 -13.57 0.88
N GLU A 73 3.57 -13.33 0.22
CA GLU A 73 3.22 -13.99 -1.03
C GLU A 73 4.19 -13.65 -2.17
N ALA A 74 4.50 -12.36 -2.34
CA ALA A 74 5.38 -11.90 -3.41
C ALA A 74 6.84 -12.36 -3.25
N THR A 75 7.34 -12.43 -2.01
CA THR A 75 8.75 -12.76 -1.76
C THR A 75 8.97 -14.21 -1.34
N GLY A 76 7.91 -14.94 -0.97
CA GLY A 76 7.99 -16.24 -0.30
C GLY A 76 8.69 -16.20 1.06
N ARG A 77 8.84 -14.99 1.66
CA ARG A 77 9.52 -14.82 2.95
C ARG A 77 8.44 -14.52 3.99
N PRO A 78 8.24 -15.39 5.00
CA PRO A 78 7.25 -15.12 6.01
C PRO A 78 7.59 -13.82 6.75
N ALA A 79 6.62 -12.92 6.81
CA ALA A 79 6.68 -11.75 7.68
C ALA A 79 6.88 -12.19 9.14
N ALA A 80 7.74 -11.49 9.88
CA ALA A 80 7.97 -11.81 11.30
C ALA A 80 6.72 -11.55 12.15
N ASP A 81 5.97 -10.50 11.80
CA ASP A 81 4.60 -10.23 12.23
C ASP A 81 3.89 -9.30 11.24
N VAL A 82 2.60 -9.01 11.48
CA VAL A 82 1.75 -8.15 10.63
C VAL A 82 2.26 -6.72 10.48
N ASP A 83 3.13 -6.25 11.38
CA ASP A 83 3.72 -4.92 11.39
C ASP A 83 5.22 -4.95 11.05
N SER A 84 5.74 -6.03 10.49
CA SER A 84 7.17 -6.14 10.15
C SER A 84 7.52 -5.51 8.80
N TRP A 85 6.51 -5.21 7.98
CA TRP A 85 6.64 -4.54 6.70
C TRP A 85 6.09 -3.11 6.74
N ARG A 86 6.70 -2.22 5.97
CA ARG A 86 6.34 -0.80 5.85
C ARG A 86 6.07 -0.45 4.40
N LEU A 87 5.06 0.40 4.19
CA LEU A 87 4.83 1.05 2.91
C LEU A 87 5.88 2.14 2.70
N LEU A 88 6.52 2.16 1.53
CA LEU A 88 7.34 3.27 1.07
C LEU A 88 6.53 4.16 0.11
N LEU A 89 5.84 3.55 -0.85
CA LEU A 89 5.07 4.25 -1.88
C LEU A 89 3.86 3.40 -2.30
N GLN A 90 2.70 4.03 -2.42
CA GLN A 90 1.49 3.49 -3.06
C GLN A 90 1.21 4.29 -4.32
N ILE A 91 1.02 3.61 -5.45
CA ILE A 91 0.67 4.19 -6.74
C ILE A 91 -0.71 3.66 -7.12
N CYS A 92 -1.67 4.57 -7.07
CA CYS A 92 -3.03 4.41 -7.54
C CYS A 92 -3.12 4.29 -9.08
N SER A 93 -4.20 3.68 -9.56
CA SER A 93 -4.65 3.91 -10.94
C SER A 93 -5.09 5.37 -11.08
N GLU A 94 -4.71 6.04 -12.16
CA GLU A 94 -4.91 7.48 -12.37
C GLU A 94 -5.12 7.78 -13.86
N ASP A 95 -6.32 8.23 -14.21
CA ASP A 95 -6.75 8.50 -15.57
C ASP A 95 -5.91 9.59 -16.26
N ALA A 96 -5.58 10.67 -15.55
CA ALA A 96 -4.82 11.78 -16.13
C ALA A 96 -3.38 11.37 -16.50
N ALA A 97 -2.83 10.43 -15.74
CA ALA A 97 -1.52 9.83 -15.99
C ALA A 97 -1.61 8.59 -16.88
N GLN A 98 -2.82 8.19 -17.31
CA GLN A 98 -3.09 6.98 -18.07
C GLN A 98 -2.53 5.71 -17.41
N MET A 99 -2.50 5.68 -16.07
CA MET A 99 -2.02 4.55 -15.28
C MET A 99 -3.21 3.70 -14.86
N MET A 100 -3.23 2.43 -15.27
CA MET A 100 -4.28 1.47 -14.92
C MET A 100 -3.65 0.16 -14.47
N TRP A 101 -3.94 -0.26 -13.24
CA TRP A 101 -3.39 -1.48 -12.64
C TRP A 101 -4.48 -2.53 -12.48
N GLY A 102 -4.59 -3.46 -13.44
CA GLY A 102 -5.69 -4.44 -13.42
C GLY A 102 -7.05 -3.77 -13.51
N ASP A 103 -8.00 -4.13 -12.63
CA ASP A 103 -9.31 -3.48 -12.51
C ASP A 103 -9.29 -2.35 -11.48
N VAL A 104 -8.60 -1.25 -11.82
CA VAL A 104 -8.48 -0.03 -10.97
C VAL A 104 -7.78 -0.30 -9.63
N GLY A 105 -6.67 -1.04 -9.69
CA GLY A 105 -5.88 -1.44 -8.54
C GLY A 105 -4.75 -0.46 -8.16
N PHE A 106 -3.79 -0.99 -7.40
CA PHE A 106 -2.65 -0.29 -6.83
C PHE A 106 -1.34 -1.05 -7.03
N LEU A 107 -0.27 -0.29 -7.17
CA LEU A 107 1.09 -0.78 -6.93
C LEU A 107 1.57 -0.30 -5.57
N TYR A 108 2.25 -1.16 -4.83
CA TYR A 108 2.87 -0.84 -3.54
C TYR A 108 4.35 -1.17 -3.57
N VAL A 109 5.17 -0.21 -3.18
CA VAL A 109 6.57 -0.43 -2.82
C VAL A 109 6.63 -0.63 -1.31
N VAL A 110 6.99 -1.84 -0.88
CA VAL A 110 7.02 -2.24 0.52
C VAL A 110 8.40 -2.76 0.90
N MET A 111 8.74 -2.69 2.19
CA MET A 111 10.06 -3.09 2.68
C MET A 111 9.98 -3.57 4.14
N PRO A 112 10.84 -4.54 4.55
CA PRO A 112 10.98 -4.90 5.96
C PRO A 112 11.46 -3.70 6.80
N GLU A 113 10.88 -3.49 7.97
CA GLU A 113 11.21 -2.34 8.81
C GLU A 113 12.68 -2.32 9.26
N ASP A 114 13.27 -3.48 9.52
CA ASP A 114 14.69 -3.61 9.87
C ASP A 114 15.62 -3.23 8.70
N ALA A 115 15.24 -3.59 7.48
CA ALA A 115 15.94 -3.18 6.26
C ALA A 115 15.84 -1.66 6.04
N MET A 116 14.67 -1.07 6.30
CA MET A 116 14.45 0.38 6.24
C MET A 116 15.36 1.10 7.23
N ARG A 117 15.42 0.65 8.49
CA ARG A 117 16.32 1.21 9.51
C ARG A 117 17.79 1.06 9.16
N ALA A 118 18.16 -0.01 8.46
CA ALA A 118 19.51 -0.29 8.02
C ALA A 118 19.85 0.31 6.63
N HIS A 119 18.92 1.01 5.99
CA HIS A 119 19.07 1.62 4.67
C HIS A 119 19.40 0.60 3.56
N ARG A 120 18.93 -0.65 3.69
CA ARG A 120 19.08 -1.72 2.70
C ARG A 120 17.98 -1.66 1.64
N TRP A 121 18.02 -0.62 0.81
CA TRP A 121 16.99 -0.34 -0.19
C TRP A 121 16.79 -1.45 -1.22
N GLU A 122 17.77 -2.34 -1.38
CA GLU A 122 17.68 -3.57 -2.18
C GLU A 122 16.65 -4.59 -1.66
N ASP A 123 16.23 -4.48 -0.40
CA ASP A 123 15.19 -5.32 0.21
C ASP A 123 13.77 -4.77 -0.02
N ALA A 124 13.60 -3.71 -0.82
CA ALA A 124 12.29 -3.21 -1.24
C ALA A 124 11.66 -4.09 -2.32
N TRP A 125 10.34 -4.24 -2.26
CA TRP A 125 9.55 -5.07 -3.16
C TRP A 125 8.38 -4.28 -3.74
N LEU A 126 8.16 -4.46 -5.04
CA LEU A 126 6.97 -3.98 -5.73
C LEU A 126 5.92 -5.10 -5.74
N VAL A 127 4.75 -4.83 -5.18
CA VAL A 127 3.59 -5.73 -5.19
C VAL A 127 2.40 -5.01 -5.83
N MET A 128 1.49 -5.76 -6.42
CA MET A 128 0.31 -5.23 -7.12
C MET A 128 -0.94 -5.93 -6.61
N GLU A 129 -1.99 -5.16 -6.33
CA GLU A 129 -3.32 -5.68 -6.08
C GLU A 129 -4.33 -4.99 -7.00
N CYS A 130 -5.36 -5.72 -7.41
CA CYS A 130 -6.58 -5.17 -7.98
C CYS A 130 -7.77 -6.00 -7.50
N SER A 131 -9.00 -5.49 -7.70
CA SER A 131 -10.22 -6.25 -7.41
C SER A 131 -10.43 -7.44 -8.35
#